data_AF-A0A0D1XDN9-F1
#
_entry.id   AF-A0A0D1XDN9-F1
#
_cell.length_a   1.000
_cell.length_b   1.000
_cell.length_c   1.000
_cell.angle_alpha   90.00
_cell.angle_beta   90.00
_cell.angle_gamma   90.00
#
_symmetry.space_group_name_H-M   'P 1'
#
loop_
_entity.id
_entity.type
_entity.pdbx_description
1 polymer ?
#
loop_
_entity_poly.entity_id
_entity_poly.type
_entity_poly.pdbx_seq_one_letter_code
_entity_poly.pdbx_strand_id
1 'polypeptide(L)'
;MEVYIAGVGLSPAPSPGSSAKSDITSMVSAATKALLDAGVTFDDITRSVSGSTGNTPNHGLKVSQAFYEGDIPVDEVESGAELEKSFSRIKDQGAPCVLMTAIEKSSAVAFVLVSDDFLWSRPYLKDSAARLGQSDHPKSGSQETREFGSLCQTVWSLRGWTDTGGKAAKSAFSYQSSTTTFELSRADSKSIPEWKDVQYKQDGKHRLGYNPATEDREISYEDFEAVCAVRKRNSTQKDWNHFRRKGGDRAALARL
;
A
#
# COMPACT_ATOMS: atom_id res chain seq x y z
N MET A 1 7.01 -15.74 -13.16
CA MET A 1 6.71 -15.03 -11.90
C MET A 1 5.39 -14.32 -12.01
N GLU A 2 4.55 -14.49 -11.00
CA GLU A 2 3.32 -13.72 -10.83
C GLU A 2 3.55 -12.53 -9.89
N VAL A 3 2.64 -11.55 -9.93
CA VAL A 3 2.72 -10.34 -9.11
C VAL A 3 1.45 -10.22 -8.28
N TYR A 4 1.61 -9.83 -7.02
CA TYR A 4 0.50 -9.70 -6.09
C TYR A 4 0.58 -8.38 -5.34
N ILE A 5 -0.56 -7.78 -5.03
CA ILE A 5 -0.69 -6.68 -4.08
C ILE A 5 -0.97 -7.30 -2.71
N ALA A 6 0.05 -7.28 -1.83
CA ALA A 6 -0.04 -7.81 -0.47
C ALA A 6 -0.67 -6.80 0.50
N GLY A 7 -0.45 -5.51 0.28
CA GLY A 7 -0.95 -4.45 1.15
C GLY A 7 -1.25 -3.16 0.40
N VAL A 8 -2.25 -2.42 0.87
CA VAL A 8 -2.64 -1.12 0.32
C VAL A 8 -2.85 -0.10 1.43
N GLY A 9 -2.53 1.16 1.13
CA GLY A 9 -2.68 2.26 2.06
C GLY A 9 -3.19 3.50 1.33
N LEU A 10 -4.14 4.18 1.97
CA LEU A 10 -4.72 5.43 1.49
C LEU A 10 -4.62 6.46 2.62
N SER A 11 -4.17 7.68 2.31
CA SER A 11 -4.19 8.82 3.23
C SER A 11 -4.60 10.08 2.48
N PRO A 12 -5.22 11.07 3.14
CA PRO A 12 -5.54 12.34 2.50
C PRO A 12 -4.30 13.01 1.91
N ALA A 13 -4.40 13.51 0.68
CA ALA A 13 -3.36 14.39 0.14
C ALA A 13 -3.46 15.78 0.78
N PRO A 14 -2.34 16.47 0.93
CA PRO A 14 -2.35 17.89 1.29
C PRO A 14 -3.10 18.72 0.24
N SER A 15 -3.57 19.90 0.64
CA SER A 15 -4.22 20.83 -0.32
C SER A 15 -3.25 21.23 -1.45
N PRO A 16 -3.74 21.55 -2.66
CA PRO A 16 -2.89 22.02 -3.74
C PRO A 16 -2.00 23.20 -3.30
N GLY A 17 -0.69 23.12 -3.59
CA GLY A 17 0.29 24.14 -3.19
C GLY A 17 0.87 23.97 -1.79
N SER A 18 0.59 22.85 -1.11
CA SER A 18 1.23 22.51 0.16
C SER A 18 2.72 22.22 -0.01
N SER A 19 3.45 22.20 1.11
CA SER A 19 4.90 21.97 1.11
C SER A 19 5.27 20.53 0.70
N ALA A 20 6.47 20.33 0.14
CA ALA A 20 7.01 18.98 -0.05
C ALA A 20 7.04 18.14 1.24
N LYS A 21 7.16 18.77 2.41
CA LYS A 21 7.12 18.07 3.70
C LYS A 21 5.76 17.41 3.97
N SER A 22 4.67 18.11 3.70
CA SER A 22 3.31 17.56 3.90
C SER A 22 3.04 16.42 2.92
N ASP A 23 3.51 16.53 1.69
CA ASP A 23 3.40 15.48 0.68
C ASP A 23 4.10 14.20 1.16
N ILE A 24 5.35 14.34 1.60
CA ILE A 24 6.12 13.22 2.17
C ILE A 24 5.44 12.64 3.41
N THR A 25 4.89 13.48 4.31
CA THR A 25 4.15 12.99 5.48
C THR A 25 2.93 12.16 5.07
N SER A 26 2.14 12.61 4.10
CA SER A 26 0.99 11.85 3.59
C SER A 26 1.41 10.54 2.91
N MET A 27 2.50 10.55 2.14
CA MET A 27 3.06 9.33 1.54
C MET A 27 3.60 8.35 2.59
N VAL A 28 4.27 8.82 3.64
CA VAL A 28 4.72 7.99 4.76
C VAL A 28 3.52 7.41 5.51
N SER A 29 2.45 8.18 5.70
CA SER A 29 1.20 7.68 6.27
C SER A 29 0.60 6.55 5.41
N ALA A 30 0.47 6.78 4.09
CA ALA A 30 -0.03 5.76 3.18
C ALA A 30 0.85 4.51 3.15
N ALA A 31 2.18 4.67 3.07
CA ALA A 31 3.14 3.56 3.11
C ALA A 31 3.06 2.77 4.42
N THR A 32 2.92 3.45 5.56
CA THR A 32 2.75 2.79 6.86
C THR A 32 1.50 1.92 6.87
N LYS A 33 0.37 2.44 6.39
CA LYS A 33 -0.88 1.68 6.25
C LYS A 33 -0.69 0.47 5.33
N ALA A 34 -0.02 0.64 4.19
CA ALA A 34 0.22 -0.47 3.24
C ALA A 34 1.12 -1.56 3.83
N LEU A 35 2.17 -1.19 4.57
CA LEU A 35 3.09 -2.13 5.24
C LEU A 35 2.39 -2.89 6.36
N LEU A 36 1.60 -2.19 7.20
CA LEU A 36 0.77 -2.81 8.23
C LEU A 36 -0.27 -3.75 7.62
N ASP A 37 -0.96 -3.30 6.57
CA ASP A 37 -1.95 -4.09 5.86
C ASP A 37 -1.34 -5.38 5.27
N ALA A 38 -0.12 -5.30 4.73
CA ALA A 38 0.65 -6.47 4.29
C ALA A 38 1.24 -7.29 5.46
N GLY A 39 1.31 -6.76 6.68
CA GLY A 39 1.99 -7.44 7.79
C GLY A 39 3.47 -7.70 7.51
N VAL A 40 4.13 -6.71 6.91
CA VAL A 40 5.56 -6.72 6.60
C VAL A 40 6.22 -5.48 7.17
N THR A 41 7.55 -5.48 7.24
CA THR A 41 8.34 -4.31 7.66
C THR A 41 9.16 -3.80 6.49
N PHE A 42 9.78 -2.64 6.65
CA PHE A 42 10.64 -2.09 5.62
C PHE A 42 11.89 -2.95 5.36
N ASP A 43 12.28 -3.84 6.28
CA ASP A 43 13.35 -4.83 6.01
C ASP A 43 12.99 -5.78 4.86
N ASP A 44 11.69 -5.98 4.59
CA ASP A 44 11.22 -6.79 3.48
C ASP A 44 11.27 -6.06 2.12
N ILE A 45 11.34 -4.71 2.12
CA ILE A 45 11.32 -3.90 0.90
C ILE A 45 12.68 -3.91 0.23
N THR A 46 12.73 -4.38 -1.02
CA THR A 46 13.98 -4.44 -1.80
C THR A 46 14.17 -3.26 -2.74
N ARG A 47 13.09 -2.53 -3.05
CA ARG A 47 13.06 -1.40 -3.96
C ARG A 47 11.82 -0.56 -3.71
N SER A 48 11.95 0.75 -3.90
CA SER A 48 10.81 1.67 -3.91
C SER A 48 10.56 2.22 -5.31
N VAL A 49 9.29 2.45 -5.63
CA VAL A 49 8.85 3.19 -6.81
C VAL A 49 7.96 4.33 -6.33
N SER A 50 8.24 5.53 -6.80
CA SER A 50 7.56 6.74 -6.34
C SER A 50 7.12 7.60 -7.52
N GLY A 51 5.89 8.10 -7.45
CA GLY A 51 5.38 9.10 -8.38
C GLY A 51 4.73 10.26 -7.63
N SER A 52 4.87 11.46 -8.17
CA SER A 52 4.32 12.67 -7.56
C SER A 52 3.89 13.65 -8.63
N THR A 53 2.76 14.32 -8.41
CA THR A 53 2.27 15.39 -9.28
C THR A 53 3.05 16.69 -9.01
N GLY A 54 4.35 16.71 -9.28
CA GLY A 54 5.17 17.89 -9.06
C GLY A 54 6.65 17.69 -9.43
N ASN A 55 7.32 18.78 -9.81
CA ASN A 55 8.75 18.79 -10.15
C ASN A 55 9.66 18.82 -8.92
N THR A 56 9.21 18.33 -7.75
CA THR A 56 10.04 18.31 -6.55
C THR A 56 10.81 16.99 -6.51
N PRO A 57 12.14 17.00 -6.75
CA PRO A 57 12.90 15.75 -6.83
C PRO A 57 12.99 15.08 -5.45
N ASN A 58 13.12 13.75 -5.47
CA ASN A 58 13.49 12.90 -4.32
C ASN A 58 12.40 12.69 -3.26
N HIS A 59 11.11 12.73 -3.60
CA HIS A 59 10.03 12.34 -2.68
C HIS A 59 10.15 10.87 -2.26
N GLY A 60 10.34 9.94 -3.20
CA GLY A 60 10.49 8.52 -2.92
C GLY A 60 11.71 8.20 -2.07
N LEU A 61 12.82 8.91 -2.28
CA LEU A 61 14.01 8.76 -1.45
C LEU A 61 13.72 9.19 -0.01
N LYS A 62 13.08 10.35 0.21
CA LYS A 62 12.74 10.84 1.54
C LYS A 62 11.70 9.97 2.25
N VAL A 63 10.74 9.41 1.51
CA VAL A 63 9.79 8.43 2.05
C VAL A 63 10.53 7.16 2.47
N SER A 64 11.42 6.62 1.65
CA SER A 64 12.20 5.42 1.99
C SER A 64 13.11 5.67 3.21
N GLN A 65 13.76 6.84 3.25
CA GLN A 65 14.57 7.28 4.38
C GLN A 65 13.74 7.49 5.66
N ALA A 66 12.41 7.64 5.58
CA ALA A 66 11.54 7.66 6.76
C ALA A 66 11.47 6.30 7.45
N PHE A 67 11.66 5.18 6.74
CA PHE A 67 11.55 3.83 7.31
C PHE A 67 12.88 3.12 7.51
N TYR A 68 13.94 3.54 6.81
CA TYR A 68 15.25 2.90 6.84
C TYR A 68 16.38 3.92 6.69
N GLU A 69 17.55 3.64 7.26
CA GLU A 69 18.73 4.52 7.21
C GLU A 69 19.77 4.10 6.15
N GLY A 70 19.55 2.98 5.46
CA GLY A 70 20.40 2.54 4.36
C GLY A 70 19.82 2.87 3.00
N ASP A 71 20.59 2.54 1.96
CA ASP A 71 20.19 2.75 0.59
C ASP A 71 19.42 1.54 0.06
N ILE A 72 18.15 1.76 -0.26
CA ILE A 72 17.43 0.91 -1.21
C ILE A 72 17.31 1.67 -2.53
N PRO A 73 17.36 0.98 -3.68
CA PRO A 73 17.09 1.63 -4.95
C PRO A 73 15.68 2.26 -4.97
N VAL A 74 15.60 3.51 -5.41
CA VAL A 74 14.33 4.24 -5.58
C VAL A 74 14.19 4.64 -7.04
N ASP A 75 13.08 4.24 -7.66
CA ASP A 75 12.69 4.69 -9.00
C ASP A 75 11.67 5.82 -8.88
N GLU A 76 12.09 7.05 -9.17
CA GLU A 76 11.15 8.16 -9.36
C GLU A 76 10.61 8.10 -10.80
N VAL A 77 9.29 8.09 -10.95
CA VAL A 77 8.64 7.99 -12.26
C VAL A 77 7.60 9.09 -12.45
N GLU A 78 7.26 9.33 -13.71
CA GLU A 78 6.16 10.21 -14.06
C GLU A 78 4.83 9.65 -13.54
N SER A 79 3.91 10.55 -13.20
CA SER A 79 2.59 10.18 -12.68
C SER A 79 1.83 9.32 -13.68
N GLY A 80 1.31 8.18 -13.22
CA GLY A 80 0.60 7.18 -14.01
C GLY A 80 1.47 5.99 -14.47
N ALA A 81 2.79 6.03 -14.27
CA ALA A 81 3.71 4.93 -14.60
C ALA A 81 4.11 4.07 -13.38
N GLU A 82 3.68 4.44 -12.17
CA GLU A 82 4.12 3.83 -10.90
C GLU A 82 3.80 2.34 -10.84
N LEU A 83 2.57 1.95 -11.19
CA LEU A 83 2.14 0.55 -11.10
C LEU A 83 2.85 -0.32 -12.13
N GLU A 84 2.99 0.17 -13.36
CA GLU A 84 3.68 -0.54 -14.44
C GLU A 84 5.16 -0.71 -14.13
N LYS A 85 5.80 0.33 -13.59
CA LYS A 85 7.18 0.24 -13.14
C LYS A 85 7.32 -0.76 -11.99
N SER A 86 6.46 -0.68 -10.98
CA SER A 86 6.49 -1.61 -9.84
C SER A 86 6.26 -3.06 -10.27
N PHE A 87 5.31 -3.28 -11.18
CA PHE A 87 5.01 -4.58 -11.77
C PHE A 87 6.22 -5.15 -12.51
N SER A 88 6.84 -4.39 -13.42
CA SER A 88 8.02 -4.85 -14.18
C SER A 88 9.24 -5.11 -13.29
N ARG A 89 9.43 -4.35 -12.20
CA ARG A 89 10.50 -4.63 -11.22
C ARG A 89 10.34 -5.99 -10.57
N ILE A 90 9.12 -6.43 -10.32
CA ILE A 90 8.85 -7.79 -9.87
C ILE A 90 8.96 -8.70 -11.09
N LYS A 91 7.97 -8.65 -11.99
CA LYS A 91 7.78 -9.58 -13.11
C LYS A 91 9.04 -9.89 -13.93
N ASP A 92 9.80 -8.86 -14.31
CA ASP A 92 10.91 -8.98 -15.27
C ASP A 92 12.28 -8.98 -14.59
N GLN A 93 12.39 -8.38 -13.41
CA GLN A 93 13.69 -8.18 -12.73
C GLN A 93 13.83 -8.95 -11.42
N GLY A 94 12.80 -9.70 -11.02
CA GLY A 94 12.88 -10.61 -9.89
C GLY A 94 12.93 -9.92 -8.53
N ALA A 95 12.51 -8.65 -8.41
CA ALA A 95 12.40 -8.02 -7.10
C ALA A 95 11.34 -8.76 -6.27
N PRO A 96 11.66 -9.28 -5.07
CA PRO A 96 10.71 -10.09 -4.32
C PRO A 96 9.59 -9.27 -3.68
N CYS A 97 9.86 -8.01 -3.35
CA CYS A 97 8.94 -7.10 -2.66
C CYS A 97 9.29 -5.63 -2.97
N VAL A 98 8.30 -4.87 -3.45
CA VAL A 98 8.41 -3.48 -3.91
C VAL A 98 7.40 -2.62 -3.16
N LEU A 99 7.85 -1.48 -2.63
CA LEU A 99 6.97 -0.44 -2.10
C LEU A 99 6.69 0.59 -3.20
N MET A 100 5.44 0.69 -3.62
CA MET A 100 4.97 1.76 -4.50
C MET A 100 4.32 2.86 -3.67
N THR A 101 4.64 4.11 -3.94
CA THR A 101 3.98 5.28 -3.33
C THR A 101 3.64 6.31 -4.38
N ALA A 102 2.46 6.92 -4.31
CA ALA A 102 2.08 8.00 -5.20
C ALA A 102 1.25 9.08 -4.50
N ILE A 103 1.30 10.30 -5.02
CA ILE A 103 0.36 11.37 -4.68
C ILE A 103 -0.54 11.64 -5.87
N GLU A 104 -1.84 11.55 -5.64
CA GLU A 104 -2.90 11.96 -6.53
C GLU A 104 -3.52 13.28 -6.02
N LYS A 105 -4.42 13.86 -6.81
CA LYS A 105 -5.04 15.17 -6.53
C LYS A 105 -5.67 15.27 -5.14
N SER A 106 -6.22 14.17 -4.62
CA SER A 106 -6.96 14.12 -3.35
C SER A 106 -6.37 13.17 -2.32
N SER A 107 -5.45 12.30 -2.71
CA SER A 107 -4.98 11.20 -1.87
C SER A 107 -3.50 10.88 -2.08
N ALA A 108 -2.80 10.53 -1.01
CA ALA A 108 -1.58 9.76 -1.08
C ALA A 108 -1.92 8.27 -1.00
N VAL A 109 -1.31 7.47 -1.86
CA VAL A 109 -1.52 6.03 -1.94
C VAL A 109 -0.21 5.28 -1.79
N ALA A 110 -0.29 4.06 -1.27
CA ALA A 110 0.83 3.14 -1.27
C ALA A 110 0.38 1.71 -1.48
N PHE A 111 1.23 0.91 -2.11
CA PHE A 111 1.01 -0.50 -2.38
C PHE A 111 2.28 -1.28 -2.06
N VAL A 112 2.13 -2.41 -1.39
CA VAL A 112 3.18 -3.41 -1.24
C VAL A 112 2.94 -4.47 -2.30
N LEU A 113 3.76 -4.50 -3.33
CA LEU A 113 3.71 -5.52 -4.37
C LEU A 113 4.75 -6.61 -4.07
N VAL A 114 4.38 -7.87 -4.27
CA VAL A 114 5.23 -9.03 -3.98
C VAL A 114 5.23 -10.04 -5.11
N SER A 115 6.34 -10.76 -5.23
CA SER A 115 6.45 -11.97 -6.05
C SER A 115 5.60 -13.12 -5.50
N ASP A 116 5.32 -14.11 -6.35
CA ASP A 116 4.78 -15.41 -5.94
C ASP A 116 5.62 -16.04 -4.82
N ASP A 117 6.93 -16.20 -5.00
CA ASP A 117 7.80 -16.84 -4.00
C ASP A 117 7.72 -16.14 -2.62
N PHE A 118 7.73 -14.81 -2.61
CA PHE A 118 7.55 -14.03 -1.38
C PHE A 118 6.18 -14.29 -0.75
N LEU A 119 5.11 -14.29 -1.55
CA LEU A 119 3.76 -14.58 -1.08
C LEU A 119 3.66 -16.00 -0.50
N TRP A 120 4.19 -17.00 -1.20
CA TRP A 120 4.09 -18.41 -0.80
C TRP A 120 4.87 -18.73 0.47
N SER A 121 5.95 -17.97 0.75
CA SER A 121 6.71 -18.05 2.01
C SER A 121 5.95 -17.49 3.23
N ARG A 122 4.85 -16.76 3.03
CA ARG A 122 4.06 -16.10 4.09
C ARG A 122 2.59 -16.51 4.00
N PRO A 123 2.18 -17.63 4.63
CA PRO A 123 0.82 -18.17 4.50
C PRO A 123 -0.30 -17.17 4.81
N TYR A 124 -0.08 -16.25 5.76
CA TYR A 124 -1.04 -15.23 6.15
C TYR A 124 -1.40 -14.22 5.04
N LEU A 125 -0.55 -14.07 4.02
CA LEU A 125 -0.79 -13.17 2.90
C LEU A 125 -1.74 -13.76 1.85
N LYS A 126 -1.81 -15.08 1.71
CA LYS A 126 -2.50 -15.74 0.58
C LYS A 126 -3.98 -15.38 0.48
N ASP A 127 -4.66 -15.34 1.63
CA ASP A 127 -6.10 -15.04 1.68
C ASP A 127 -6.40 -13.54 1.60
N SER A 128 -5.38 -12.69 1.75
CA SER A 128 -5.47 -11.23 1.77
C SER A 128 -4.92 -10.56 0.51
N ALA A 129 -4.08 -11.22 -0.28
CA ALA A 129 -3.45 -10.60 -1.44
C ALA A 129 -4.37 -10.60 -2.67
N ALA A 130 -4.22 -9.57 -3.51
CA ALA A 130 -4.81 -9.53 -4.84
C ALA A 130 -3.76 -9.89 -5.89
N ARG A 131 -4.04 -10.85 -6.76
CA ARG A 131 -3.22 -11.13 -7.93
C ARG A 131 -3.37 -10.00 -8.93
N LEU A 132 -2.25 -9.50 -9.42
CA LEU A 132 -2.16 -8.48 -10.45
C LEU A 132 -1.65 -9.15 -11.73
N GLY A 133 -2.53 -9.29 -12.72
CA GLY A 133 -2.20 -9.81 -14.05
C GLY A 133 -2.08 -8.66 -15.05
N GLN A 134 -1.28 -8.85 -16.09
CA GLN A 134 -1.25 -7.97 -17.25
C GLN A 134 -2.13 -8.58 -18.34
N SER A 135 -3.04 -7.80 -18.91
CA SER A 135 -3.92 -8.23 -20.00
C SER A 135 -3.20 -8.08 -21.34
N ASP A 136 -3.32 -9.08 -22.21
CA ASP A 136 -2.75 -9.07 -23.57
C ASP A 136 -3.60 -8.25 -24.55
N HIS A 137 -4.79 -7.80 -24.14
CA HIS A 137 -5.70 -7.06 -25.02
C HIS A 137 -5.31 -5.57 -25.12
N PRO A 138 -5.12 -5.04 -26.34
CA PRO A 138 -4.83 -3.62 -26.54
C PRO A 138 -6.01 -2.76 -26.08
N LYS A 139 -5.69 -1.55 -25.61
CA LYS A 139 -6.63 -0.52 -25.12
C LYS A 139 -7.92 -0.48 -25.94
N SER A 140 -9.07 -0.83 -25.36
CA SER A 140 -10.38 -0.60 -25.97
C SER A 140 -11.06 0.60 -25.30
N GLY A 141 -11.16 1.72 -26.02
CA GLY A 141 -12.06 2.83 -25.65
C GLY A 141 -11.54 3.83 -24.59
N SER A 142 -12.29 4.93 -24.47
CA SER A 142 -11.97 6.24 -23.87
C SER A 142 -11.12 6.25 -22.59
N GLN A 143 -10.11 7.13 -22.60
CA GLN A 143 -9.24 7.51 -21.47
C GLN A 143 -10.05 7.96 -20.24
N GLU A 144 -10.31 7.03 -19.32
CA GLU A 144 -10.46 7.38 -17.91
C GLU A 144 -9.39 6.60 -17.14
N THR A 145 -8.21 7.23 -16.99
CA THR A 145 -7.20 6.74 -16.06
C THR A 145 -7.85 6.70 -14.68
N ARG A 146 -7.99 5.49 -14.12
CA ARG A 146 -8.57 5.32 -12.79
C ARG A 146 -7.57 5.80 -11.74
N GLU A 147 -8.06 6.55 -10.76
CA GLU A 147 -7.27 6.93 -9.59
C GLU A 147 -6.88 5.68 -8.80
N PHE A 148 -5.66 5.64 -8.25
CA PHE A 148 -5.16 4.58 -7.39
C PHE A 148 -6.03 4.38 -6.14
N GLY A 149 -6.73 5.42 -5.67
CA GLY A 149 -7.75 5.27 -4.63
C GLY A 149 -8.81 4.21 -4.98
N SER A 150 -9.25 4.14 -6.23
CA SER A 150 -10.19 3.11 -6.70
C SER A 150 -9.56 1.71 -6.77
N LEU A 151 -8.23 1.63 -6.98
CA LEU A 151 -7.48 0.39 -6.93
C LEU A 151 -7.39 -0.15 -5.50
N CYS A 152 -7.17 0.72 -4.50
CA CYS A 152 -7.26 0.35 -3.08
C CYS A 152 -8.66 -0.22 -2.74
N GLN A 153 -9.73 0.45 -3.16
CA GLN A 153 -11.11 -0.01 -2.96
C GLN A 153 -11.38 -1.36 -3.63
N THR A 154 -10.79 -1.58 -4.80
CA THR A 154 -10.86 -2.87 -5.51
C THR A 154 -10.19 -3.98 -4.69
N VAL A 155 -9.00 -3.73 -4.15
CA VAL A 155 -8.29 -4.71 -3.29
C VAL A 155 -9.11 -5.01 -2.02
N TRP A 156 -9.68 -4.00 -1.37
CA TRP A 156 -10.56 -4.20 -0.22
C TRP A 156 -11.83 -4.98 -0.58
N SER A 157 -12.41 -4.72 -1.75
CA SER A 157 -13.55 -5.48 -2.25
C SER A 157 -13.19 -6.93 -2.50
N LEU A 158 -12.01 -7.21 -3.08
CA LEU A 158 -11.52 -8.58 -3.28
C LEU A 158 -11.35 -9.37 -1.96
N ARG A 159 -11.10 -8.67 -0.86
CA ARG A 159 -11.02 -9.22 0.50
C ARG A 159 -12.38 -9.35 1.18
N GLY A 160 -13.45 -8.82 0.59
CA GLY A 160 -14.79 -8.77 1.18
C GLY A 160 -14.96 -7.69 2.25
N TRP A 161 -14.09 -6.67 2.29
CA TRP A 161 -14.10 -5.61 3.31
C TRP A 161 -15.07 -4.46 3.03
N THR A 162 -15.64 -4.42 1.83
CA THR A 162 -16.61 -3.40 1.42
C THR A 162 -18.03 -3.93 1.59
N ASP A 163 -18.96 -3.05 1.93
CA ASP A 163 -20.39 -3.38 2.11
C ASP A 163 -21.14 -3.46 0.77
N THR A 164 -20.51 -4.04 -0.25
CA THR A 164 -21.09 -4.19 -1.59
C THR A 164 -22.02 -5.40 -1.64
N GLY A 165 -23.09 -5.37 -0.83
CA GLY A 165 -24.23 -6.30 -0.77
C GLY A 165 -24.19 -7.51 -1.73
N GLY A 166 -23.31 -8.48 -1.46
CA GLY A 166 -23.28 -9.79 -2.10
C GLY A 166 -23.27 -9.83 -3.64
N LYS A 167 -22.81 -8.79 -4.35
CA LYS A 167 -22.75 -8.85 -5.82
C LYS A 167 -21.65 -9.83 -6.26
N ALA A 168 -22.07 -10.89 -6.96
CA ALA A 168 -21.23 -11.99 -7.41
C ALA A 168 -19.96 -11.53 -8.13
N ALA A 169 -18.82 -11.93 -7.57
CA ALA A 169 -17.48 -11.68 -8.04
C ALA A 169 -17.07 -12.51 -9.25
N LYS A 170 -17.70 -12.29 -10.40
CA LYS A 170 -17.20 -12.79 -11.68
C LYS A 170 -16.45 -11.73 -12.50
N SER A 171 -16.35 -10.50 -12.01
CA SER A 171 -15.62 -9.43 -12.68
C SER A 171 -14.18 -9.37 -12.16
N ALA A 172 -13.23 -9.85 -12.96
CA ALA A 172 -11.86 -9.36 -12.85
C ALA A 172 -11.91 -7.83 -12.96
N PHE A 173 -11.41 -7.12 -11.95
CA PHE A 173 -11.40 -5.67 -12.00
C PHE A 173 -10.24 -5.24 -12.88
N SER A 174 -10.50 -4.39 -13.88
CA SER A 174 -9.45 -3.83 -14.69
C SER A 174 -8.99 -2.47 -14.16
N TYR A 175 -7.68 -2.27 -14.16
CA TYR A 175 -7.02 -0.98 -13.95
C TYR A 175 -6.17 -0.68 -15.18
N GLN A 176 -6.35 0.50 -15.78
CA GLN A 176 -5.62 0.88 -16.97
C GLN A 176 -4.56 1.92 -16.61
N SER A 177 -3.28 1.55 -16.80
CA SER A 177 -2.17 2.50 -16.79
C SER A 177 -2.08 3.25 -18.12
N SER A 178 -1.04 4.09 -18.26
CA SER A 178 -0.76 4.80 -19.50
C SER A 178 -0.55 3.88 -20.70
N THR A 179 0.00 2.68 -20.54
CA THR A 179 0.28 1.74 -21.65
C THR A 179 -0.40 0.38 -21.49
N THR A 180 -0.73 -0.02 -20.26
CA THR A 180 -1.00 -1.41 -19.89
C THR A 180 -2.33 -1.52 -19.15
N THR A 181 -3.11 -2.55 -19.48
CA THR A 181 -4.29 -2.93 -18.70
C THR A 181 -3.90 -4.03 -17.72
N PHE A 182 -4.14 -3.79 -16.45
CA PHE A 182 -3.98 -4.74 -15.37
C PHE A 182 -5.32 -5.34 -14.98
N GLU A 183 -5.34 -6.64 -14.72
CA GLU A 183 -6.49 -7.38 -14.21
C GLU A 183 -6.23 -7.80 -12.77
N LEU A 184 -7.19 -7.54 -11.89
CA LEU A 184 -7.13 -7.87 -10.48
C LEU A 184 -8.10 -9.01 -10.16
N SER A 185 -7.58 -9.97 -9.40
CA SER A 185 -8.33 -11.12 -8.88
C SER A 185 -7.81 -11.50 -7.49
N ARG A 186 -8.50 -12.40 -6.78
CA ARG A 186 -7.96 -12.94 -5.52
C ARG A 186 -6.75 -13.83 -5.79
N ALA A 187 -5.74 -13.76 -4.93
CA ALA A 187 -4.56 -14.61 -5.04
C ALA A 187 -4.88 -16.11 -4.94
N ASP A 188 -5.89 -16.47 -4.14
CA ASP A 188 -6.36 -17.85 -3.99
C ASP A 188 -7.32 -18.33 -5.11
N SER A 189 -7.58 -17.48 -6.11
CA SER A 189 -8.52 -17.74 -7.21
C SER A 189 -9.96 -18.07 -6.77
N LYS A 190 -10.31 -17.84 -5.50
CA LYS A 190 -11.68 -18.04 -5.00
C LYS A 190 -12.56 -16.85 -5.35
N SER A 191 -13.87 -17.02 -5.16
CA SER A 191 -14.82 -15.91 -5.21
C SER A 191 -14.57 -14.93 -4.06
N ILE A 192 -15.00 -13.67 -4.24
CA ILE A 192 -15.03 -12.68 -3.14
C ILE A 192 -15.90 -13.25 -2.01
N PRO A 193 -15.39 -13.31 -0.77
CA PRO A 193 -16.16 -13.76 0.36
C PRO A 193 -17.20 -12.72 0.78
N GLU A 194 -18.30 -13.16 1.40
CA GLU A 194 -19.21 -12.21 2.03
C GLU A 194 -18.57 -11.64 3.30
N TRP A 195 -18.89 -10.39 3.65
CA TRP A 195 -18.35 -9.73 4.84
C TRP A 195 -18.50 -10.57 6.11
N LYS A 196 -19.66 -11.21 6.30
CA LYS A 196 -19.95 -12.07 7.47
C LYS A 196 -18.95 -13.23 7.62
N ASP A 197 -18.34 -13.69 6.53
CA ASP A 197 -17.41 -14.82 6.48
C ASP A 197 -15.96 -14.40 6.79
N VAL A 198 -15.66 -13.10 6.73
CA VAL A 198 -14.30 -12.54 6.91
C VAL A 198 -14.18 -11.57 8.08
N GLN A 199 -15.29 -11.05 8.62
CA GLN A 199 -15.30 -10.04 9.70
C GLN A 199 -14.50 -10.43 10.96
N TYR A 200 -14.26 -11.73 11.19
CA TYR A 200 -13.50 -12.26 12.34
C TYR A 200 -12.20 -12.98 11.93
N LYS A 201 -11.83 -13.01 10.65
CA LYS A 201 -10.56 -13.62 10.22
C LYS A 201 -9.39 -12.69 10.54
N GLN A 202 -8.22 -13.26 10.83
CA GLN A 202 -6.96 -12.51 10.98
C GLN A 202 -6.50 -11.97 9.63
N ASP A 203 -7.12 -10.88 9.19
CA ASP A 203 -6.79 -10.15 7.97
C ASP A 203 -6.08 -8.83 8.29
N GLY A 204 -5.89 -7.97 7.29
CA GLY A 204 -5.28 -6.66 7.50
C GLY A 204 -6.05 -5.72 8.43
N LYS A 205 -7.33 -5.96 8.77
CA LYS A 205 -8.04 -5.20 9.82
C LYS A 205 -7.43 -5.45 11.18
N HIS A 206 -7.02 -6.68 11.49
CA HIS A 206 -6.31 -6.97 12.73
C HIS A 206 -4.95 -6.27 12.79
N ARG A 207 -4.29 -6.09 11.64
CA ARG A 207 -2.98 -5.44 11.54
C ARG A 207 -3.07 -3.91 11.58
N LEU A 208 -4.07 -3.33 10.94
CA LEU A 208 -4.36 -1.90 10.97
C LEU A 208 -5.08 -1.46 12.25
N GLY A 209 -5.83 -2.38 12.87
CA GLY A 209 -6.72 -2.09 14.00
C GLY A 209 -8.02 -1.38 13.61
N TYR A 210 -8.33 -1.25 12.31
CA TYR A 210 -9.56 -0.67 11.77
C TYR A 210 -9.79 -1.16 10.32
N ASN A 211 -11.01 -0.99 9.79
CA ASN A 211 -11.32 -1.32 8.40
C ASN A 211 -11.15 -0.07 7.51
N PRO A 212 -10.09 0.02 6.68
CA PRO A 212 -9.84 1.20 5.84
C PRO A 212 -10.86 1.37 4.72
N ALA A 213 -11.69 0.35 4.43
CA ALA A 213 -12.75 0.44 3.44
C ALA A 213 -13.99 1.22 3.92
N THR A 214 -14.14 1.38 5.24
CA THR A 214 -15.31 2.04 5.86
C THR A 214 -14.94 3.25 6.71
N GLU A 215 -13.71 3.31 7.19
CA GLU A 215 -13.23 4.34 8.11
C GLU A 215 -11.84 4.82 7.69
N ASP A 216 -11.62 6.14 7.68
CA ASP A 216 -10.27 6.69 7.60
C ASP A 216 -9.75 6.95 9.01
N ARG A 217 -8.50 6.57 9.24
CA ARG A 217 -7.80 6.72 10.51
C ARG A 217 -6.39 7.23 10.24
N GLU A 218 -5.98 8.22 11.00
CA GLU A 218 -4.57 8.64 11.03
C GLU A 218 -3.70 7.53 11.64
N ILE A 219 -2.49 7.38 11.11
CA ILE A 219 -1.51 6.48 11.73
C ILE A 219 -1.01 7.09 13.05
N SER A 220 -0.73 6.21 14.01
CA SER A 220 0.01 6.60 15.21
C SER A 220 1.51 6.52 15.01
N TYR A 221 2.27 7.07 15.95
CA TYR A 221 3.71 6.88 15.98
C TYR A 221 4.08 5.38 16.12
N GLU A 222 3.35 4.63 16.93
CA GLU A 222 3.59 3.19 17.14
C GLU A 222 3.29 2.38 15.87
N ASP A 223 2.30 2.79 15.07
CA ASP A 223 2.01 2.20 13.76
C ASP A 223 3.21 2.39 12.80
N PHE A 224 3.76 3.60 12.76
CA PHE A 224 4.93 3.93 11.96
C PHE A 224 6.18 3.18 12.42
N GLU A 225 6.43 3.12 13.73
CA GLU A 225 7.57 2.41 14.30
C GLU A 225 7.51 0.90 14.04
N ALA A 226 6.30 0.30 14.10
CA ALA A 226 6.10 -1.13 13.88
C ALA A 226 6.53 -1.60 12.48
N VAL A 227 6.48 -0.72 11.48
CA VAL A 227 6.85 -1.05 10.09
C VAL A 227 8.24 -0.55 9.71
N CYS A 228 8.90 0.25 10.54
CA CYS A 228 10.28 0.66 10.30
C CYS A 228 11.23 -0.55 10.34
N ALA A 229 12.29 -0.47 9.54
CA ALA A 229 13.36 -1.47 9.54
C ALA A 229 13.97 -1.60 10.94
N VAL A 230 14.32 -2.83 11.36
CA VAL A 230 14.88 -3.16 12.68
C VAL A 230 16.07 -2.27 13.01
N ARG A 231 16.96 -2.04 12.04
CA ARG A 231 18.16 -1.21 12.22
C ARG A 231 17.84 0.25 12.58
N LYS A 232 16.70 0.76 12.12
CA LYS A 232 16.27 2.13 12.36
C LYS A 232 15.67 2.34 13.76
N ARG A 233 15.06 1.31 14.35
CA ARG A 233 14.49 1.41 15.72
C ARG A 233 15.53 1.74 16.79
N ASN A 234 16.82 1.51 16.50
CA ASN A 234 17.92 1.77 17.43
C ASN A 234 18.57 3.15 17.28
N SER A 235 18.25 3.92 16.23
CA SER A 235 18.73 5.29 16.06
C SER A 235 17.69 6.28 16.59
N THR A 236 18.12 7.45 17.06
CA THR A 236 17.22 8.48 17.62
C THR A 236 16.25 9.03 16.57
N GLN A 237 15.07 8.44 16.48
CA GLN A 237 13.93 8.77 15.63
C GLN A 237 13.25 10.10 16.05
N LYS A 238 13.97 11.22 15.99
CA LYS A 238 13.47 12.53 16.48
C LYS A 238 12.55 13.27 15.51
N ASP A 239 12.62 12.98 14.20
CA ASP A 239 11.98 13.80 13.16
C ASP A 239 10.51 13.46 12.86
N TRP A 240 10.02 12.30 13.31
CA TRP A 240 8.67 11.79 13.03
C TRP A 240 7.71 11.85 14.23
N ASN A 241 8.07 12.61 15.28
CA ASN A 241 7.27 12.80 16.50
C ASN A 241 5.95 13.60 16.30
N HIS A 242 5.61 13.95 15.06
CA HIS A 242 4.35 14.67 14.76
C HIS A 242 3.15 13.72 14.64
N PHE A 243 3.36 12.42 14.45
CA PHE A 243 2.26 11.45 14.57
C PHE A 243 1.81 11.34 16.02
N ARG A 244 0.49 11.32 16.24
CA ARG A 244 -0.06 11.16 17.59
C ARG A 244 0.37 9.79 18.12
N ARG A 245 0.88 9.76 19.34
CA ARG A 245 1.07 8.48 20.05
C ARG A 245 -0.30 7.92 20.38
N LYS A 246 -0.51 6.61 20.19
CA LYS A 246 -1.60 5.88 20.84
C LYS A 246 -1.40 6.16 22.32
N GLY A 247 -2.27 6.94 22.93
CA GLY A 247 -2.15 7.29 24.35
C GLY A 247 -2.10 6.00 25.17
N GLY A 248 -0.89 5.52 25.42
CA GLY A 248 -0.64 4.59 26.50
C GLY A 248 -0.98 5.40 27.73
N ASP A 249 -2.03 4.97 28.41
CA ASP A 249 -2.50 5.59 29.63
C ASP A 249 -1.37 5.43 30.68
N ARG A 250 -0.36 6.31 30.61
CA ARG A 250 0.72 6.39 31.60
C ARG A 250 0.12 6.69 32.98
N ALA A 251 -1.08 7.28 33.02
CA ALA A 251 -1.87 7.42 34.24
C ALA A 251 -2.51 6.11 34.71
N ALA A 252 -2.78 5.12 33.84
CA ALA A 252 -3.21 3.78 34.24
C ALA A 252 -2.04 2.90 34.70
N LEU A 253 -0.86 3.03 34.08
CA LEU A 253 0.34 2.28 34.48
C LEU A 253 1.06 2.85 35.71
N ALA A 254 0.80 4.12 36.09
CA ALA A 254 1.28 4.71 37.35
C ALA A 254 0.37 4.39 38.55
N ARG A 255 -0.69 3.59 38.35
CA ARG A 255 -1.62 3.11 39.39
C ARG A 255 -1.45 1.61 39.69
N LEU A 256 -0.42 0.98 39.14
CA LEU A 256 0.09 -0.34 39.51
C LEU A 256 1.42 -0.17 40.23
#